data_AF-A0A1W9YRI4-F1
#
_entry.id   AF-A0A1W9YRI4-F1
#
_cell.length_a   1.000
_cell.length_b   1.000
_cell.length_c   1.000
_cell.angle_alpha   90.00
_cell.angle_beta   90.00
_cell.angle_gamma   90.00
#
_symmetry.space_group_name_H-M   'P 1'
#
loop_
_entity.id
_entity.type
_entity.pdbx_description
1 polymer ?
#
loop_
_entity_poly.entity_id
_entity_poly.type
_entity_poly.pdbx_seq_one_letter_code
_entity_poly.pdbx_strand_id
1 'polypeptide(L)'
;MTERADRVAAAIKLQRPAERRRAARFLAEGPNLVESALRRGLVSEVFVTADAEQRFRSLLGDTPTYLVTDKAAKALSDTVTPVGLVAVCRIPEVTLAEVLQQPRLVAVAVETSDPGNAGTLIRLADAMGADALILAGNSVDPYNAKCLRSSAGSIFSVPVLSAPDTGEMITQLVHAELVVMATTLDGERSLADLDLAVPTAWLFGSEAHGLPAEVAAAADVRVTIPMAGGAESLNVAAAAAICLYQSSRAHSS
;
A
#
# COMPACT_ATOMS: atom_id res chain seq x y z
N MET A 1 21.03 17.18 26.99
CA MET A 1 20.30 17.13 25.71
C MET A 1 18.82 17.23 26.06
N THR A 2 18.03 18.04 25.36
CA THR A 2 16.62 18.28 25.68
C THR A 2 15.76 17.10 25.22
N GLU A 3 14.71 16.75 25.96
CA GLU A 3 13.78 15.63 25.64
C GLU A 3 13.28 15.67 24.18
N ARG A 4 13.03 16.88 23.65
CA ARG A 4 12.65 17.12 22.25
C ARG A 4 13.70 16.66 21.24
N ALA A 5 14.99 16.87 21.53
CA ALA A 5 16.06 16.43 20.64
C ALA A 5 16.13 14.90 20.56
N ASP A 6 15.91 14.23 21.69
CA ASP A 6 15.90 12.76 21.77
C ASP A 6 14.70 12.18 21.01
N ARG A 7 13.52 12.81 21.09
CA ARG A 7 12.33 12.44 20.29
C ARG A 7 12.58 12.56 18.79
N VAL A 8 13.13 13.68 18.34
CA VAL A 8 13.48 13.89 16.91
C VAL A 8 14.50 12.84 16.46
N ALA A 9 15.53 12.58 17.27
CA ALA A 9 16.53 11.56 16.95
C ALA A 9 15.92 10.15 16.86
N ALA A 10 14.97 9.81 17.73
CA ALA A 10 14.23 8.55 17.67
C ALA A 10 13.34 8.47 16.41
N ALA A 11 12.65 9.55 16.07
CA ALA A 11 11.80 9.62 14.87
C ALA A 11 12.62 9.48 13.57
N ILE A 12 13.81 10.11 13.47
CA ILE A 12 14.71 9.95 12.32
C ILE A 12 15.08 8.49 12.08
N LYS A 13 15.26 7.68 13.14
CA LYS A 13 15.57 6.25 12.99
C LYS A 13 14.49 5.50 12.20
N LEU A 14 13.23 5.93 12.27
CA LEU A 14 12.09 5.33 11.55
C LEU A 14 12.17 5.50 10.02
N GLN A 15 13.13 6.26 9.48
CA GLN A 15 13.44 6.22 8.04
C GLN A 15 14.02 4.85 7.63
N ARG A 16 14.57 4.07 8.56
CA ARG A 16 15.15 2.75 8.31
C ARG A 16 14.11 1.64 8.49
N PRO A 17 13.97 0.69 7.54
CA PRO A 17 12.99 -0.40 7.63
C PRO A 17 13.10 -1.24 8.91
N ALA A 18 14.32 -1.59 9.33
CA ALA A 18 14.54 -2.40 10.54
C ALA A 18 14.02 -1.70 11.81
N GLU A 19 14.19 -0.37 11.89
CA GLU A 19 13.72 0.43 13.02
C GLU A 19 12.20 0.57 13.02
N ARG A 20 11.57 0.69 11.84
CA ARG A 20 10.11 0.68 11.72
C ARG A 20 9.50 -0.62 12.23
N ARG A 21 10.04 -1.76 11.78
CA ARG A 21 9.59 -3.09 12.20
C ARG A 21 9.75 -3.28 13.71
N ARG A 22 10.92 -2.93 14.26
CA ARG A 22 11.19 -3.06 15.70
C ARG A 22 10.26 -2.19 16.55
N ALA A 23 9.96 -0.98 16.08
CA ALA A 23 9.14 -0.03 16.83
C ALA A 23 7.63 -0.14 16.55
N ALA A 24 7.21 -0.95 15.57
CA ALA A 24 5.86 -0.97 15.01
C ALA A 24 5.34 0.44 14.66
N ARG A 25 6.22 1.29 14.12
CA ARG A 25 5.95 2.72 13.85
C ARG A 25 6.58 3.18 12.55
N PHE A 26 6.04 4.23 11.97
CA PHE A 26 6.56 4.86 10.76
C PHE A 26 6.31 6.38 10.75
N LEU A 27 6.91 7.08 9.78
CA LEU A 27 6.72 8.52 9.58
C LEU A 27 5.71 8.77 8.46
N ALA A 28 4.69 9.59 8.74
CA ALA A 28 3.75 10.10 7.77
C ALA A 28 3.99 11.60 7.55
N GLU A 29 4.35 12.00 6.34
CA GLU A 29 4.69 13.40 6.02
C GLU A 29 3.61 14.07 5.16
N GLY A 30 3.23 15.28 5.55
CA GLY A 30 2.31 16.13 4.78
C GLY A 30 0.84 15.99 5.20
N PRO A 31 0.00 16.98 4.82
CA PRO A 31 -1.34 17.14 5.39
C PRO A 31 -2.25 15.94 5.13
N ASN A 32 -2.30 15.43 3.90
CA ASN A 32 -3.22 14.33 3.55
C ASN A 32 -2.92 13.04 4.33
N LEU A 33 -1.63 12.68 4.46
CA LEU A 33 -1.23 11.48 5.19
C LEU A 33 -1.45 11.64 6.69
N VAL A 34 -1.09 12.79 7.25
CA VAL A 34 -1.28 13.10 8.67
C VAL A 34 -2.77 13.12 9.01
N GLU A 35 -3.61 13.74 8.18
CA GLU A 35 -5.06 13.76 8.35
C GLU A 35 -5.67 12.35 8.30
N SER A 36 -5.27 11.55 7.31
CA SER A 36 -5.77 10.17 7.18
C SER A 36 -5.38 9.32 8.40
N ALA A 37 -4.14 9.47 8.89
CA ALA A 37 -3.67 8.77 10.08
C ALA A 37 -4.38 9.24 11.37
N LEU A 38 -4.65 10.54 11.50
CA LEU A 38 -5.39 11.12 12.64
C LEU A 38 -6.81 10.56 12.70
N ARG A 39 -7.52 10.53 11.55
CA ARG A 39 -8.88 9.97 11.46
C ARG A 39 -8.95 8.51 11.90
N ARG A 40 -7.85 7.75 11.75
CA ARG A 40 -7.74 6.35 12.19
C ARG A 40 -7.17 6.19 13.61
N GLY A 41 -6.82 7.27 14.31
CA GLY A 41 -6.25 7.21 15.66
C GLY A 41 -4.85 6.56 15.71
N LEU A 42 -4.10 6.63 14.60
CA LEU A 42 -2.79 5.98 14.48
C LEU A 42 -1.64 6.90 14.88
N VAL A 43 -1.86 8.22 14.92
CA VAL A 43 -0.83 9.21 15.26
C VAL A 43 -0.52 9.17 16.75
N SER A 44 0.77 9.04 17.07
CA SER A 44 1.29 9.10 18.44
C SER A 44 1.78 10.50 18.82
N GLU A 45 2.46 11.16 17.89
CA GLU A 45 2.98 12.52 18.02
C GLU A 45 3.22 13.15 16.65
N VAL A 46 3.23 14.48 16.60
CA VAL A 46 3.48 15.24 15.38
C VAL A 46 4.66 16.18 15.60
N PHE A 47 5.63 16.17 14.68
CA PHE A 47 6.67 17.19 14.58
C PHE A 47 6.29 18.21 13.51
N VAL A 48 6.38 19.49 13.85
CA VAL A 48 5.86 20.56 13.02
C VAL A 48 6.70 21.83 13.10
N THR A 49 6.93 22.51 11.98
CA THR A 49 7.58 23.83 11.97
C THR A 49 6.60 24.92 12.38
N ALA A 50 7.09 26.09 12.81
CA ALA A 50 6.21 27.18 13.26
C ALA A 50 5.22 27.63 12.16
N ASP A 51 5.65 27.67 10.90
CA ASP A 51 4.79 27.99 9.75
C ASP A 51 3.69 26.92 9.55
N ALA A 52 4.09 25.65 9.56
CA ALA A 52 3.15 24.53 9.39
C ALA A 52 2.16 24.43 10.57
N GLU A 53 2.57 24.75 11.79
CA GLU A 53 1.67 24.78 12.96
C GLU A 53 0.57 25.82 12.77
N GLN A 54 0.93 27.02 12.31
CA GLN A 54 -0.03 28.07 12.04
C GLN A 54 -0.99 27.66 10.91
N ARG A 55 -0.45 27.04 9.85
CA ARG A 55 -1.23 26.63 8.68
C ARG A 55 -2.17 25.46 8.95
N PHE A 56 -1.75 24.48 9.76
CA PHE A 56 -2.47 23.23 9.99
C PHE A 56 -3.02 23.10 11.42
N ARG A 57 -3.16 24.21 12.15
CA ARG A 57 -3.66 24.22 13.55
C ARG A 57 -4.97 23.45 13.73
N SER A 58 -5.92 23.63 12.82
CA SER A 58 -7.22 22.93 12.87
C SER A 58 -7.11 21.42 12.72
N LEU A 59 -6.11 20.96 11.96
CA LEU A 59 -5.85 19.54 11.74
C LEU A 59 -5.26 18.88 13.00
N LEU A 60 -4.34 19.57 13.68
CA LEU A 60 -3.57 19.02 14.80
C LEU A 60 -4.45 18.73 16.04
N GLY A 61 -5.45 19.58 16.30
CA GLY A 61 -6.32 19.44 17.47
C GLY A 61 -5.51 19.30 18.76
N ASP A 62 -5.86 18.30 19.58
CA ASP A 62 -5.18 17.99 20.86
C ASP A 62 -4.01 16.99 20.71
N THR A 63 -3.61 16.67 19.48
CA THR A 63 -2.54 15.69 19.23
C THR A 63 -1.22 16.17 19.82
N PRO A 64 -0.44 15.32 20.52
CA PRO A 64 0.87 15.71 21.05
C PRO A 64 1.78 16.30 19.97
N THR A 65 2.07 17.60 20.11
CA THR A 65 2.68 18.40 19.05
C THR A 65 4.04 18.99 19.45
N TYR A 66 5.02 18.55 18.69
CA TYR A 66 6.44 18.85 18.57
C TYR A 66 6.81 20.04 17.70
N LEU A 67 6.89 21.29 18.19
CA LEU A 67 7.55 22.33 17.37
C LEU A 67 8.95 21.85 16.98
N VAL A 68 9.43 22.09 15.77
CA VAL A 68 10.78 21.74 15.26
C VAL A 68 11.33 22.87 14.38
N THR A 69 12.65 22.94 14.25
CA THR A 69 13.27 23.84 13.27
C THR A 69 13.15 23.27 11.86
N ASP A 70 13.28 24.09 10.83
CA ASP A 70 13.28 23.61 9.43
C ASP A 70 14.38 22.58 9.18
N LYS A 71 15.54 22.72 9.84
CA LYS A 71 16.63 21.74 9.79
C LYS A 71 16.20 20.38 10.35
N ALA A 72 15.50 20.37 11.48
CA ALA A 72 15.01 19.13 12.09
C ALA A 72 13.87 18.51 11.27
N ALA A 73 12.94 19.33 10.76
CA ALA A 73 11.90 18.87 9.83
C ALA A 73 12.50 18.27 8.55
N LYS A 74 13.56 18.88 8.01
CA LYS A 74 14.32 18.34 6.86
C LYS A 74 15.00 17.01 7.16
N ALA A 75 15.51 16.82 8.38
CA ALA A 75 16.11 15.55 8.78
C ALA A 75 15.07 14.41 8.92
N LEU A 76 13.81 14.76 9.22
CA LEU A 76 12.69 13.82 9.31
C LEU A 76 12.05 13.48 7.95
N SER A 77 12.37 14.24 6.91
CA SER A 77 11.72 14.19 5.60
C SER A 77 12.66 13.63 4.53
N ASP A 78 12.10 12.83 3.64
CA ASP A 78 12.80 12.35 2.43
C ASP A 78 12.53 13.24 1.20
N THR A 79 11.78 14.35 1.35
CA THR A 79 11.46 15.26 0.25
C THR A 79 12.46 16.40 0.14
N VAL A 80 12.60 16.99 -1.05
CA VAL A 80 13.50 18.14 -1.28
C VAL A 80 13.05 19.36 -0.48
N THR A 81 11.74 19.66 -0.49
CA THR A 81 11.13 20.79 0.22
C THR A 81 10.07 20.25 1.18
N PRO A 82 10.43 19.96 2.45
CA PRO A 82 9.50 19.44 3.43
C PRO A 82 8.37 20.42 3.70
N VAL A 83 7.15 19.90 3.86
CA VAL A 83 5.97 20.69 4.25
C VAL A 83 6.07 21.18 5.70
N GLY A 84 7.00 20.60 6.48
CA GLY A 84 7.17 20.94 7.89
C GLY A 84 6.12 20.30 8.79
N LEU A 85 5.45 19.23 8.35
CA LEU A 85 4.44 18.49 9.11
C LEU A 85 4.71 16.99 8.98
N VAL A 86 5.15 16.35 10.06
CA VAL A 86 5.52 14.92 10.08
C VAL A 86 4.95 14.26 11.32
N ALA A 87 4.10 13.25 11.15
CA ALA A 87 3.57 12.44 12.24
C ALA A 87 4.36 11.15 12.43
N VAL A 88 4.48 10.71 13.68
CA VAL A 88 4.85 9.34 14.03
C VAL A 88 3.57 8.54 14.18
N CYS A 89 3.40 7.53 13.34
CA CYS A 89 2.20 6.69 13.30
C CYS A 89 2.52 5.28 13.77
N ARG A 90 1.56 4.62 14.41
CA ARG A 90 1.57 3.17 14.64
C ARG A 90 1.24 2.44 13.34
N ILE A 91 1.91 1.32 13.10
CA ILE A 91 1.53 0.40 12.02
C ILE A 91 0.23 -0.30 12.44
N PRO A 92 -0.83 -0.28 11.61
CA PRO A 92 -2.04 -1.06 11.88
C PRO A 92 -1.73 -2.55 12.04
N GLU A 93 -2.30 -3.17 13.07
CA GLU A 93 -2.24 -4.62 13.28
C GLU A 93 -3.47 -5.23 12.62
N VAL A 94 -3.30 -5.72 11.40
CA VAL A 94 -4.31 -6.50 10.67
C VAL A 94 -3.62 -7.74 10.14
N THR A 95 -4.26 -8.89 10.28
CA THR A 95 -3.75 -10.18 9.81
C THR A 95 -4.45 -10.61 8.53
N LEU A 96 -3.78 -11.45 7.74
CA LEU A 96 -4.39 -12.03 6.55
C LEU A 96 -5.61 -12.90 6.90
N ALA A 97 -5.57 -13.62 8.02
CA ALA A 97 -6.71 -14.42 8.49
C ALA A 97 -7.96 -13.57 8.78
N GLU A 98 -7.81 -12.35 9.31
CA GLU A 98 -8.95 -11.45 9.55
C GLU A 98 -9.55 -10.94 8.24
N VAL A 99 -8.71 -10.57 7.27
CA VAL A 99 -9.16 -10.14 5.94
C VAL A 99 -9.89 -11.26 5.21
N LEU A 100 -9.41 -12.50 5.33
CA LEU A 100 -9.94 -13.66 4.61
C LEU A 100 -11.17 -14.31 5.26
N GLN A 101 -11.81 -13.69 6.25
CA GLN A 101 -13.06 -14.24 6.82
C GLN A 101 -14.22 -14.25 5.82
N GLN A 102 -14.38 -13.17 5.05
CA GLN A 102 -15.43 -13.02 4.02
C GLN A 102 -14.92 -12.14 2.85
N PRO A 103 -13.85 -12.54 2.15
CA PRO A 103 -13.25 -11.69 1.13
C PRO A 103 -14.09 -11.72 -0.15
N ARG A 104 -14.13 -10.59 -0.86
CA ARG A 104 -14.72 -10.47 -2.20
C ARG A 104 -13.69 -10.09 -3.24
N LEU A 105 -12.78 -9.18 -2.93
CA LEU A 105 -11.78 -8.69 -3.87
C LEU A 105 -10.45 -8.44 -3.17
N VAL A 106 -9.43 -9.22 -3.53
CA VAL A 106 -8.06 -9.05 -3.01
C VAL A 106 -7.13 -8.72 -4.18
N ALA A 107 -6.30 -7.69 -4.00
CA ALA A 107 -5.21 -7.39 -4.91
C ALA A 107 -3.89 -7.93 -4.34
N VAL A 108 -3.06 -8.56 -5.16
CA VAL A 108 -1.77 -9.08 -4.76
C VAL A 108 -0.70 -8.58 -5.71
N ALA A 109 0.26 -7.81 -5.19
CA ALA A 109 1.42 -7.34 -5.94
C ALA A 109 2.61 -8.24 -5.60
N VAL A 110 3.03 -9.08 -6.54
CA VAL A 110 4.08 -10.08 -6.36
C VAL A 110 5.42 -9.48 -6.76
N GLU A 111 6.39 -9.52 -5.86
CA GLU A 111 7.76 -9.05 -6.09
C GLU A 111 7.85 -7.61 -6.61
N THR A 112 6.87 -6.77 -6.25
CA THR A 112 6.88 -5.35 -6.66
C THR A 112 8.02 -4.63 -5.96
N SER A 113 8.95 -4.07 -6.75
CA SER A 113 10.18 -3.44 -6.28
C SER A 113 10.16 -1.90 -6.34
N ASP A 114 9.22 -1.29 -7.06
CA ASP A 114 9.04 0.18 -7.05
C ASP A 114 8.01 0.62 -6.00
N PRO A 115 8.40 1.45 -5.02
CA PRO A 115 7.47 1.99 -4.03
C PRO A 115 6.35 2.86 -4.61
N GLY A 116 6.58 3.53 -5.74
CA GLY A 116 5.58 4.39 -6.36
C GLY A 116 4.42 3.59 -6.94
N ASN A 117 4.74 2.48 -7.61
CA ASN A 117 3.76 1.52 -8.09
C ASN A 117 3.01 0.85 -6.95
N ALA A 118 3.70 0.40 -5.90
CA ALA A 118 3.04 -0.14 -4.72
C ALA A 118 2.04 0.87 -4.11
N GLY A 119 2.44 2.14 -3.95
CA GLY A 119 1.54 3.19 -3.47
C GLY A 119 0.34 3.42 -4.41
N THR A 120 0.56 3.36 -5.72
CA THR A 120 -0.52 3.46 -6.71
C THR A 120 -1.48 2.27 -6.63
N LEU A 121 -0.96 1.05 -6.46
CA LEU A 121 -1.77 -0.15 -6.26
C LEU A 121 -2.60 -0.08 -4.97
N ILE A 122 -2.05 0.45 -3.87
CA ILE A 122 -2.81 0.70 -2.63
C ILE A 122 -3.98 1.64 -2.91
N ARG A 123 -3.73 2.72 -3.64
CA ARG A 123 -4.78 3.69 -4.00
C ARG A 123 -5.85 3.09 -4.91
N LEU A 124 -5.48 2.21 -5.83
CA LEU A 124 -6.42 1.50 -6.70
C LEU A 124 -7.25 0.49 -5.91
N ALA A 125 -6.63 -0.26 -5.00
CA ALA A 125 -7.31 -1.20 -4.12
C ALA A 125 -8.38 -0.48 -3.26
N ASP A 126 -8.01 0.62 -2.61
CA ASP A 126 -8.96 1.46 -1.85
C ASP A 126 -10.09 1.99 -2.75
N ALA A 127 -9.75 2.61 -3.87
CA ALA A 127 -10.73 3.23 -4.76
C ALA A 127 -11.74 2.22 -5.35
N MET A 128 -11.31 0.98 -5.61
CA MET A 128 -12.15 -0.08 -6.18
C MET A 128 -12.87 -0.91 -5.10
N GLY A 129 -12.68 -0.61 -3.81
CA GLY A 129 -13.30 -1.33 -2.70
C GLY A 129 -12.75 -2.75 -2.52
N ALA A 130 -11.46 -2.96 -2.80
CA ALA A 130 -10.79 -4.20 -2.47
C ALA A 130 -10.69 -4.37 -0.94
N ASP A 131 -10.84 -5.60 -0.45
CA ASP A 131 -10.78 -5.94 0.97
C ASP A 131 -9.34 -5.88 1.50
N ALA A 132 -8.35 -6.09 0.63
CA ALA A 132 -6.93 -5.88 0.95
C ALA A 132 -6.05 -5.72 -0.30
N LEU A 133 -4.89 -5.11 -0.08
CA LEU A 133 -3.71 -5.28 -0.94
C LEU A 133 -2.64 -6.10 -0.20
N ILE A 134 -2.17 -7.16 -0.83
CA ILE A 134 -1.06 -7.97 -0.33
C ILE A 134 0.20 -7.68 -1.16
N LEU A 135 1.28 -7.29 -0.50
CA LEU A 135 2.62 -7.21 -1.09
C LEU A 135 3.34 -8.53 -0.84
N ALA A 136 3.50 -9.34 -1.88
CA ALA A 136 3.93 -10.73 -1.76
C ALA A 136 5.36 -10.96 -2.24
N GLY A 137 6.04 -11.96 -1.66
CA GLY A 137 7.43 -12.27 -1.95
C GLY A 137 8.39 -11.18 -1.47
N ASN A 138 9.47 -10.96 -2.22
CA ASN A 138 10.45 -9.91 -1.93
C ASN A 138 9.97 -8.54 -2.45
N SER A 139 8.92 -7.99 -1.83
CA SER A 139 8.33 -6.71 -2.22
C SER A 139 8.80 -5.54 -1.34
N VAL A 140 8.50 -4.32 -1.79
CA VAL A 140 8.78 -3.08 -1.07
C VAL A 140 8.08 -3.01 0.29
N ASP A 141 8.70 -2.31 1.24
CA ASP A 141 8.05 -1.95 2.50
C ASP A 141 6.93 -0.91 2.24
N PRO A 142 5.64 -1.19 2.53
CA PRO A 142 4.55 -0.26 2.24
C PRO A 142 4.64 1.05 3.05
N TYR A 143 5.36 1.05 4.17
CA TYR A 143 5.52 2.21 5.05
C TYR A 143 6.80 3.02 4.77
N ASN A 144 7.46 2.79 3.63
CA ASN A 144 8.50 3.70 3.17
C ASN A 144 7.89 5.03 2.67
N ALA A 145 8.64 6.13 2.79
CA ALA A 145 8.11 7.47 2.51
C ALA A 145 7.63 7.66 1.06
N LYS A 146 8.26 7.00 0.08
CA LYS A 146 7.83 7.08 -1.33
C LYS A 146 6.48 6.37 -1.54
N CYS A 147 6.32 5.16 -1.02
CA CYS A 147 5.07 4.41 -1.09
C CYS A 147 3.92 5.14 -0.39
N LEU A 148 4.17 5.62 0.83
CA LEU A 148 3.20 6.41 1.60
C LEU A 148 2.70 7.61 0.81
N ARG A 149 3.62 8.42 0.26
CA ARG A 149 3.23 9.59 -0.55
C ARG A 149 2.42 9.19 -1.79
N SER A 150 2.84 8.14 -2.50
CA SER A 150 2.13 7.65 -3.69
C SER A 150 0.75 7.08 -3.37
N SER A 151 0.53 6.54 -2.17
CA SER A 151 -0.79 6.06 -1.72
C SER A 151 -1.79 7.18 -1.45
N ALA A 152 -1.32 8.41 -1.25
CA ALA A 152 -2.15 9.60 -0.98
C ALA A 152 -3.14 9.45 0.19
N GLY A 153 -2.82 8.64 1.21
CA GLY A 153 -3.68 8.38 2.37
C GLY A 153 -4.44 7.06 2.32
N SER A 154 -4.57 6.46 1.14
CA SER A 154 -5.32 5.21 0.91
C SER A 154 -4.78 4.01 1.71
N ILE A 155 -3.49 4.03 2.09
CA ILE A 155 -2.88 3.02 2.97
C ILE A 155 -3.56 2.89 4.34
N PHE A 156 -4.31 3.92 4.75
CA PHE A 156 -5.10 3.92 5.99
C PHE A 156 -6.56 3.52 5.77
N SER A 157 -6.98 3.35 4.52
CA SER A 157 -8.35 3.04 4.13
C SER A 157 -8.56 1.57 3.83
N VAL A 158 -7.58 0.94 3.20
CA VAL A 158 -7.55 -0.49 2.86
C VAL A 158 -6.45 -1.22 3.65
N PRO A 159 -6.70 -2.44 4.17
CA PRO A 159 -5.65 -3.29 4.72
C PRO A 159 -4.51 -3.53 3.72
N VAL A 160 -3.27 -3.26 4.15
CA VAL A 160 -2.07 -3.53 3.36
C VAL A 160 -1.19 -4.51 4.13
N LEU A 161 -1.01 -5.71 3.57
CA LEU A 161 -0.35 -6.83 4.21
C LEU A 161 0.96 -7.18 3.47
N SER A 162 1.92 -7.75 4.19
CA SER A 162 3.13 -8.32 3.58
C SER A 162 3.10 -9.85 3.73
N ALA A 163 3.31 -10.57 2.64
CA ALA A 163 3.30 -12.04 2.60
C ALA A 163 4.57 -12.58 1.94
N PRO A 164 5.64 -12.87 2.71
CA PRO A 164 6.92 -13.30 2.15
C PRO A 164 6.87 -14.64 1.42
N ASP A 165 6.02 -15.58 1.87
CA ASP A 165 5.80 -16.86 1.23
C ASP A 165 4.59 -16.76 0.29
N THR A 166 4.86 -16.76 -1.02
CA THR A 166 3.82 -16.66 -2.05
C THR A 166 2.97 -17.92 -2.14
N GLY A 167 3.54 -19.11 -1.92
CA GLY A 167 2.82 -20.38 -2.00
C GLY A 167 1.84 -20.56 -0.84
N GLU A 168 2.28 -20.25 0.38
CA GLU A 168 1.40 -20.25 1.56
C GLU A 168 0.25 -19.25 1.39
N MET A 169 0.57 -18.04 0.94
CA MET A 169 -0.43 -17.00 0.70
C MET A 169 -1.46 -17.40 -0.35
N ILE A 170 -1.05 -17.97 -1.49
CA ILE A 170 -1.99 -18.48 -2.52
C ILE A 170 -2.86 -19.59 -1.94
N THR A 171 -2.28 -20.51 -1.17
CA THR A 171 -3.03 -21.58 -0.50
C THR A 171 -4.11 -21.01 0.43
N GLN A 172 -3.79 -19.96 1.20
CA GLN A 172 -4.74 -19.29 2.07
C GLN A 172 -5.86 -18.58 1.28
N LEU A 173 -5.55 -17.96 0.13
CA LEU A 173 -6.55 -17.33 -0.73
C LEU A 173 -7.54 -18.37 -1.30
N VAL A 174 -7.03 -19.50 -1.78
CA VAL A 174 -7.87 -20.60 -2.30
C VAL A 174 -8.74 -21.20 -1.19
N HIS A 175 -8.18 -21.42 0.00
CA HIS A 175 -8.95 -21.89 1.16
C HIS A 175 -10.04 -20.90 1.61
N ALA A 176 -9.86 -19.60 1.32
CA ALA A 176 -10.86 -18.57 1.55
C ALA A 176 -11.88 -18.44 0.39
N GLU A 177 -11.93 -19.43 -0.51
CA GLU A 177 -12.87 -19.52 -1.64
C GLU A 177 -12.75 -18.37 -2.65
N LEU A 178 -11.60 -17.69 -2.70
CA LEU A 178 -11.28 -16.74 -3.76
C LEU A 178 -10.80 -17.48 -5.00
N VAL A 179 -11.30 -17.07 -6.18
CA VAL A 179 -10.71 -17.49 -7.46
C VAL A 179 -9.42 -16.70 -7.67
N VAL A 180 -8.28 -17.37 -7.67
CA VAL A 180 -6.96 -16.75 -7.83
C VAL A 180 -6.64 -16.59 -9.32
N MET A 181 -6.58 -15.34 -9.78
CA MET A 181 -6.34 -15.00 -11.17
C MET A 181 -4.98 -14.33 -11.34
N ALA A 182 -4.10 -14.94 -12.12
CA ALA A 182 -2.79 -14.41 -12.46
C ALA A 182 -2.84 -13.60 -13.75
N THR A 183 -2.44 -12.32 -13.72
CA THR A 183 -2.31 -11.54 -14.95
C THR A 183 -1.00 -11.86 -15.65
N THR A 184 -1.07 -12.41 -16.87
CA THR A 184 0.10 -12.71 -17.72
C THR A 184 -0.16 -12.27 -19.16
N LEU A 185 0.90 -12.13 -19.97
CA LEU A 185 0.77 -11.75 -21.39
C LEU A 185 0.28 -12.91 -22.27
N ASP A 186 0.54 -14.14 -21.84
CA ASP A 186 0.24 -15.41 -22.49
C ASP A 186 -0.87 -16.19 -21.77
N GLY A 187 -1.70 -15.49 -21.00
CA GLY A 187 -2.82 -16.05 -20.26
C GLY A 187 -3.83 -16.71 -21.19
N GLU A 188 -4.32 -17.86 -20.76
CA GLU A 188 -5.22 -18.73 -21.52
C GLU A 188 -6.66 -18.20 -21.60
N ARG A 189 -7.03 -17.26 -20.73
CA ARG A 189 -8.33 -16.58 -20.75
C ARG A 189 -8.18 -15.09 -20.98
N SER A 190 -9.04 -14.52 -21.81
CA SER A 190 -9.16 -13.07 -21.97
C SER A 190 -9.97 -12.50 -20.80
N LEU A 191 -9.51 -11.39 -20.22
CA LEU A 191 -10.24 -10.65 -19.18
C LEU A 191 -11.67 -10.30 -19.61
N ALA A 192 -11.90 -10.07 -20.90
CA ALA A 192 -13.22 -9.70 -21.43
C ALA A 192 -14.27 -10.81 -21.31
N ASP A 193 -13.84 -12.06 -21.17
CA ASP A 193 -14.69 -13.26 -21.20
C ASP A 193 -14.81 -13.94 -19.82
N LEU A 194 -14.35 -13.27 -18.76
CA LEU A 194 -14.42 -13.77 -17.39
C LEU A 194 -15.69 -13.31 -16.69
N ASP A 195 -16.27 -14.22 -15.91
CA ASP A 195 -17.23 -13.86 -14.89
C ASP A 195 -16.48 -13.37 -13.64
N LEU A 196 -16.60 -12.08 -13.36
CA LEU A 196 -15.96 -11.42 -12.22
C LEU A 196 -16.94 -11.12 -11.09
N ALA A 197 -18.17 -11.66 -11.13
CA ALA A 197 -19.10 -11.56 -10.00
C ALA A 197 -18.64 -12.43 -8.81
N VAL A 198 -17.77 -13.41 -9.07
CA VAL A 198 -17.18 -14.30 -8.07
C VAL A 198 -16.16 -13.59 -7.17
N PRO A 199 -15.99 -14.02 -5.91
CA PRO A 199 -14.87 -13.59 -5.08
C PRO A 199 -13.53 -13.86 -5.78
N THR A 200 -12.69 -12.84 -5.90
CA THR A 200 -11.49 -12.90 -6.75
C THR A 200 -10.25 -12.36 -6.05
N ALA A 201 -9.13 -13.06 -6.20
CA ALA A 201 -7.80 -12.55 -5.87
C ALA A 201 -6.96 -12.36 -7.13
N TRP A 202 -6.52 -11.13 -7.40
CA TRP A 202 -5.69 -10.83 -8.56
C TRP A 202 -4.21 -10.83 -8.21
N LEU A 203 -3.41 -11.64 -8.92
CA LEU A 203 -1.95 -11.63 -8.83
C LEU A 203 -1.37 -10.78 -9.96
N PHE A 204 -0.61 -9.75 -9.58
CA PHE A 204 0.10 -8.86 -10.49
C PHE A 204 1.60 -8.99 -10.29
N GLY A 205 2.33 -9.23 -11.37
CA GLY A 205 3.79 -9.36 -11.35
C GLY A 205 4.52 -8.02 -11.44
N SER A 206 5.83 -8.05 -11.26
CA SER A 206 6.70 -6.88 -11.45
C SER A 206 6.77 -6.48 -12.93
N GLU A 207 7.02 -5.19 -13.23
CA GLU A 207 7.13 -4.77 -14.64
C GLU A 207 8.33 -5.35 -15.37
N ALA A 208 9.40 -5.67 -14.64
CA ALA A 208 10.63 -6.18 -15.24
C ALA A 208 10.54 -7.66 -15.64
N HIS A 209 9.81 -8.47 -14.87
CA HIS A 209 9.83 -9.93 -15.02
C HIS A 209 8.43 -10.57 -15.09
N GLY A 210 7.36 -9.80 -14.92
CA GLY A 210 6.02 -10.36 -14.75
C GLY A 210 5.91 -11.16 -13.46
N LEU A 211 5.04 -12.17 -13.46
CA LEU A 211 4.88 -13.11 -12.36
C LEU A 211 5.94 -14.22 -12.45
N PRO A 212 6.51 -14.68 -11.33
CA PRO A 212 7.29 -15.92 -11.31
C PRO A 212 6.47 -17.09 -11.86
N ALA A 213 7.11 -17.99 -12.60
CA ALA A 213 6.43 -19.07 -13.32
C ALA A 213 5.66 -19.98 -12.36
N GLU A 214 6.24 -20.29 -11.20
CA GLU A 214 5.64 -21.07 -10.13
C GLU A 214 4.42 -20.38 -9.51
N VAL A 215 4.42 -19.05 -9.41
CA VAL A 215 3.29 -18.26 -8.91
C VAL A 215 2.16 -18.24 -9.93
N ALA A 216 2.48 -18.03 -11.21
CA ALA A 216 1.48 -18.04 -12.28
C ALA A 216 0.86 -19.44 -12.50
N ALA A 217 1.63 -20.50 -12.27
CA ALA A 217 1.16 -21.89 -12.36
C ALA A 217 0.30 -22.31 -11.16
N ALA A 218 0.46 -21.68 -10.00
CA ALA A 218 -0.32 -21.94 -8.80
C ALA A 218 -1.69 -21.21 -8.79
N ALA A 219 -1.90 -20.24 -9.68
CA ALA A 219 -3.19 -19.58 -9.83
C ALA A 219 -4.21 -20.48 -10.52
N ASP A 220 -5.49 -20.31 -10.19
CA ASP A 220 -6.60 -21.05 -10.81
C ASP A 220 -6.73 -20.73 -12.30
N VAL A 221 -6.47 -19.47 -12.69
CA VAL A 221 -6.59 -18.99 -14.06
C VAL A 221 -5.48 -18.01 -14.40
N ARG A 222 -4.83 -18.20 -15.56
CA ARG A 222 -3.97 -17.16 -16.17
C ARG A 222 -4.78 -16.30 -17.13
N VAL A 223 -4.73 -15.01 -16.93
CA VAL A 223 -5.59 -14.03 -17.60
C VAL A 223 -4.76 -13.03 -18.39
N THR A 224 -5.13 -12.83 -19.65
CA THR A 224 -4.58 -11.80 -20.53
C THR A 224 -5.55 -10.63 -20.62
N ILE A 225 -5.02 -9.40 -20.54
CA ILE A 225 -5.78 -8.19 -20.85
C ILE A 225 -5.69 -7.94 -22.37
N PRO A 226 -6.80 -7.95 -23.12
CA PRO A 226 -6.76 -7.69 -24.56
C PRO A 226 -6.22 -6.29 -24.86
N MET A 227 -5.19 -6.21 -25.70
CA MET A 227 -4.60 -4.95 -26.18
C MET A 227 -4.84 -4.81 -27.68
N ALA A 228 -5.48 -3.72 -28.11
CA ALA A 228 -5.81 -3.48 -29.52
C ALA A 228 -4.64 -2.92 -30.35
N GLY A 229 -3.59 -2.41 -29.68
CA GLY A 229 -2.42 -1.80 -30.32
C GLY A 229 -1.18 -2.70 -30.27
N GLY A 230 -0.04 -2.18 -30.75
CA GLY A 230 1.24 -2.88 -30.76
C GLY A 230 2.05 -2.81 -29.46
N ALA A 231 1.42 -2.46 -28.33
CA ALA A 231 2.10 -2.46 -27.04
C ALA A 231 2.33 -3.90 -26.56
N GLU A 232 3.54 -4.18 -26.08
CA GLU A 232 3.92 -5.53 -25.62
C GLU A 232 3.42 -5.82 -24.19
N SER A 233 3.26 -4.79 -23.37
CA SER A 233 2.79 -4.91 -21.99
C SER A 233 2.18 -3.62 -21.45
N LEU A 234 1.48 -3.73 -20.33
CA LEU A 234 0.98 -2.61 -19.55
C LEU A 234 1.82 -2.43 -18.28
N ASN A 235 1.92 -1.19 -17.80
CA ASN A 235 2.39 -0.93 -16.45
C ASN A 235 1.53 -1.70 -15.43
N VAL A 236 2.13 -2.23 -14.37
CA VAL A 236 1.44 -3.05 -13.35
C VAL A 236 0.23 -2.35 -12.73
N ALA A 237 0.33 -1.04 -12.44
CA ALA A 237 -0.78 -0.28 -11.89
C ALA A 237 -1.90 -0.07 -12.92
N ALA A 238 -1.58 0.04 -14.22
CA ALA A 238 -2.58 0.13 -15.27
C ALA A 238 -3.33 -1.19 -15.44
N ALA A 239 -2.61 -2.32 -15.45
CA ALA A 239 -3.23 -3.65 -15.48
C ALA A 239 -4.14 -3.87 -14.26
N ALA A 240 -3.65 -3.53 -13.07
CA ALA A 240 -4.43 -3.62 -11.84
C ALA A 240 -5.67 -2.73 -11.85
N ALA A 241 -5.56 -1.49 -12.33
CA ALA A 241 -6.70 -0.59 -12.45
C ALA A 241 -7.82 -1.20 -13.31
N ILE A 242 -7.46 -1.82 -14.44
CA ILE A 242 -8.42 -2.47 -15.33
C ILE A 242 -9.08 -3.68 -14.63
N CYS A 243 -8.28 -4.60 -14.08
CA CYS A 243 -8.80 -5.82 -13.44
C CYS A 243 -9.67 -5.51 -12.21
N LEU A 244 -9.20 -4.63 -11.33
CA LEU A 244 -9.93 -4.26 -10.11
C LEU A 244 -11.21 -3.49 -10.42
N TYR A 245 -11.19 -2.59 -11.41
CA TYR A 245 -12.40 -1.88 -11.83
C TYR A 245 -13.46 -2.82 -12.41
N GLN A 246 -13.05 -3.77 -13.28
CA GLN A 246 -13.98 -4.74 -13.86
C GLN A 246 -14.60 -5.64 -12.78
N SER A 247 -13.80 -6.08 -11.80
CA SER A 247 -14.27 -6.88 -10.67
C SER A 247 -15.23 -6.09 -9.77
N SER A 248 -14.83 -4.89 -9.35
CA SER A 248 -15.65 -3.98 -8.52
C SER A 248 -17.00 -3.68 -9.15
N ARG A 249 -17.03 -3.45 -10.47
CA ARG A 249 -18.28 -3.24 -11.21
C ARG A 249 -19.16 -4.49 -11.21
N ALA A 250 -18.59 -5.67 -11.43
CA ALA A 250 -19.34 -6.92 -11.40
C ALA A 250 -19.87 -7.25 -9.99
N HIS A 251 -19.13 -6.90 -8.94
CA HIS A 251 -19.54 -7.08 -7.53
C HIS A 251 -20.66 -6.15 -7.06
N SER A 252 -20.86 -5.04 -7.77
CA SER A 252 -21.89 -4.03 -7.49
C SER A 252 -23.18 -4.25 -8.30
N SER A 253 -23.19 -5.24 -9.20
CA SER A 253 -24.31 -5.54 -10.11
C SER A 253 -25.26 -6.58 -9.55
#